data_AF-A0A7Y6BV40-F1
#
_entry.id   AF-A0A7Y6BV40-F1
#
_cell.length_a   1.000
_cell.length_b   1.000
_cell.length_c   1.000
_cell.angle_alpha   90.00
_cell.angle_beta   90.00
_cell.angle_gamma   90.00
#
_symmetry.space_group_name_H-M   'P 1'
#
loop_
_entity.id
_entity.type
_entity.pdbx_description
1 polymer ?
#
loop_
_entity_poly.entity_id
_entity_poly.type
_entity_poly.pdbx_seq_one_letter_code
_entity_poly.pdbx_strand_id
1 'polypeptide(L)' 'MNEISPIWLILIAIVLFVQGTWIFQDARKRGRFPWLWGLWGITGFPTPLIVYWLVVVRSERKRS' A
#
# COMPACT_ATOMS: atom_id res chain seq x y z
N MET A 1 -22.31 -18.41 -12.98
CA MET A 1 -21.65 -17.14 -12.60
C MET A 1 -21.54 -17.14 -11.09
N ASN A 2 -20.34 -17.06 -10.52
CA ASN A 2 -20.19 -17.03 -9.07
C ASN A 2 -20.75 -15.70 -8.56
N GLU A 3 -21.78 -15.77 -7.72
CA GLU A 3 -22.33 -14.63 -6.98
C GLU A 3 -21.22 -14.10 -6.05
N ILE A 4 -20.44 -13.13 -6.50
CA ILE A 4 -19.45 -12.48 -5.63
C ILE A 4 -20.25 -11.71 -4.58
N SER A 5 -20.37 -12.30 -3.40
CA SER A 5 -21.10 -11.68 -2.29
C SER A 5 -20.50 -10.29 -2.01
N PRO A 6 -21.33 -9.24 -1.91
CA PRO A 6 -20.87 -7.86 -1.71
C PRO A 6 -20.00 -7.68 -0.46
N ILE A 7 -20.08 -8.61 0.49
CA ILE A 7 -19.17 -8.71 1.64
C ILE A 7 -17.69 -8.77 1.21
N TRP A 8 -17.37 -9.51 0.15
CA TRP A 8 -15.99 -9.65 -0.31
C TRP A 8 -15.46 -8.34 -0.88
N LEU A 9 -16.30 -7.56 -1.57
CA LEU A 9 -15.92 -6.25 -2.09
C LEU A 9 -15.64 -5.26 -0.96
N ILE A 10 -16.46 -5.26 0.09
CA ILE A 10 -16.25 -4.43 1.28
C ILE A 10 -14.95 -4.82 1.98
N LEU A 11 -14.70 -6.13 2.13
CA LEU A 11 -13.51 -6.64 2.78
C LEU A 11 -12.23 -6.25 2.01
N ILE A 12 -12.26 -6.36 0.67
CA ILE A 12 -11.17 -5.88 -0.19
C ILE A 12 -10.98 -4.37 -0.04
N ALA A 13 -12.04 -3.58 -0.06
CA ALA A 13 -11.96 -2.12 0.10
C ALA A 13 -11.32 -1.74 1.44
N ILE A 14 -11.71 -2.39 2.54
CA ILE A 14 -11.12 -2.16 3.87
C ILE A 14 -9.63 -2.52 3.86
N VAL A 15 -9.26 -3.66 3.28
CA VAL A 15 -7.84 -4.07 3.18
C VAL A 15 -7.02 -3.08 2.37
N LEU A 16 -7.53 -2.60 1.23
CA LEU A 16 -6.87 -1.58 0.40
C LEU A 16 -6.73 -0.24 1.15
N PHE A 17 -7.74 0.14 1.93
CA PHE A 17 -7.71 1.38 2.70
C PHE A 17 -6.70 1.30 3.85
N VAL A 18 -6.68 0.18 4.57
CA VAL A 18 -5.72 -0.07 5.66
C VAL A 18 -4.30 -0.13 5.11
N GLN A 19 -4.06 -0.83 4.00
CA GLN A 19 -2.71 -0.89 3.40
C GLN A 19 -2.24 0.48 2.95
N GLY A 20 -3.10 1.27 2.28
CA GLY A 20 -2.76 2.60 1.79
C GLY A 20 -2.43 3.56 2.94
N THR A 21 -3.23 3.50 4.02
CA THR A 21 -3.00 4.29 5.23
C THR A 21 -1.69 3.90 5.92
N TRP A 22 -1.39 2.60 6.00
CA TRP A 22 -0.15 2.12 6.60
C TRP A 22 1.08 2.55 5.80
N ILE A 23 1.03 2.39 4.47
CA ILE A 23 2.08 2.87 3.55
C ILE A 23 2.26 4.39 3.68
N PHE A 24 1.18 5.16 3.72
CA PHE A 24 1.25 6.62 3.90
C PHE A 24 1.97 7.01 5.18
N GLN A 25 1.63 6.36 6.31
CA GLN A 25 2.26 6.62 7.60
C GLN A 25 3.74 6.21 7.61
N ASP A 26 4.09 5.04 7.08
CA ASP A 26 5.48 4.57 7.02
C ASP A 26 6.33 5.47 6.11
N ALA A 27 5.80 5.83 4.94
CA ALA A 27 6.46 6.73 3.99
C ALA A 27 6.66 8.14 4.57
N ARG A 28 5.69 8.61 5.38
CA ARG A 28 5.79 9.89 6.11
C ARG A 28 6.91 9.84 7.15
N LYS A 29 7.02 8.76 7.93
CA LYS A 29 8.11 8.58 8.92
C LYS A 29 9.49 8.55 8.25
N ARG A 30 9.57 7.98 7.04
CA ARG A 30 10.80 7.88 6.26
C ARG A 30 11.10 9.09 5.39
N GLY A 31 10.24 10.12 5.41
CA GLY A 31 10.40 11.34 4.61
C GLY A 31 10.32 11.14 3.09
N ARG A 32 9.63 10.10 2.60
CA ARG A 32 9.52 9.80 1.16
C ARG A 32 8.10 9.93 0.68
N PHE A 33 7.81 11.00 -0.06
CA PHE A 33 6.57 11.25 -0.82
C PHE A 33 5.32 10.49 -0.31
N PRO A 34 4.85 10.77 0.92
CA PRO A 34 3.82 9.95 1.57
C PRO A 34 2.51 9.90 0.80
N TRP A 35 2.11 11.02 0.17
CA TRP A 35 0.92 11.07 -0.69
C TRP A 35 1.02 10.18 -1.92
N LEU A 36 2.20 10.11 -2.56
CA LEU A 36 2.41 9.28 -3.74
C LEU A 36 2.29 7.80 -3.37
N TRP A 37 2.96 7.38 -2.30
CA TRP A 37 2.92 5.99 -1.86
C TRP A 37 1.57 5.57 -1.25
N GLY A 38 0.90 6.45 -0.51
CA GLY A 38 -0.41 6.17 0.08
C GLY A 38 -1.50 6.01 -0.97
N LEU A 39 -1.59 6.93 -1.94
CA LEU A 39 -2.59 6.85 -3.01
C LEU A 39 -2.33 5.65 -3.93
N TRP A 40 -1.06 5.40 -4.26
CA TRP A 40 -0.67 4.27 -5.07
C TRP A 40 -0.90 2.93 -4.35
N GLY A 41 -0.76 2.92 -3.01
CA GLY A 41 -1.13 1.79 -2.15
C GLY A 41 -2.60 1.38 -2.23
N ILE A 42 -3.52 2.26 -2.61
CA ILE A 42 -4.96 1.93 -2.68
C ILE A 42 -5.35 1.34 -4.05
N THR A 43 -4.48 1.46 -5.06
CA THR A 43 -4.79 1.05 -6.44
C THR A 43 -4.98 -0.46 -6.62
N GLY A 44 -4.40 -1.27 -5.74
CA GLY A 44 -4.57 -2.72 -5.77
C GLY A 44 -3.71 -3.43 -4.72
N PHE A 45 -3.97 -4.70 -4.54
CA PHE A 45 -3.16 -5.60 -3.72
C PHE A 45 -2.74 -6.78 -4.60
N PRO A 46 -1.49 -7.29 -4.54
CA PRO A 46 -0.36 -6.89 -3.68
C PRO A 46 0.70 -5.99 -4.36
N THR A 47 0.52 -5.64 -5.65
CA THR A 47 1.56 -4.97 -6.46
C THR A 47 2.16 -3.70 -5.84
N PRO A 48 1.36 -2.74 -5.33
CA PRO A 48 1.89 -1.52 -4.72
C PRO A 48 2.70 -1.82 -3.46
N LEU A 49 2.31 -2.84 -2.69
CA LEU A 49 3.00 -3.29 -1.49
C LEU A 49 4.40 -3.84 -1.83
N ILE A 50 4.51 -4.65 -2.87
CA ILE A 50 5.78 -5.24 -3.32
C ILE A 50 6.73 -4.14 -3.82
N VAL A 51 6.23 -3.22 -4.65
CA VAL A 51 7.04 -2.13 -5.18
C VAL A 51 7.43 -1.14 -4.08
N TYR A 52 6.52 -0.82 -3.14
CA TYR A 52 6.86 -0.03 -1.96
C TYR A 52 8.00 -0.69 -1.19
N TRP A 53 7.91 -1.98 -0.92
CA TRP A 53 8.95 -2.71 -0.19
C TRP A 53 10.29 -2.69 -0.95
N LEU A 54 10.29 -2.96 -2.26
CA LEU A 54 11.52 -2.94 -3.07
C LEU A 54 12.15 -1.56 -3.19
N VAL A 55 11.36 -0.49 -3.36
CA VAL A 55 11.90 0.85 -3.54
C VAL A 55 12.28 1.45 -2.19
N VAL A 56 11.39 1.36 -1.19
CA VAL A 56 11.58 1.99 0.12
C VAL A 56 12.50 1.18 1.03
N VAL A 57 12.34 -0.13 1.17
CA VAL A 57 13.26 -0.90 2.04
C VAL A 57 14.66 -0.98 1.46
N ARG A 58 14.80 -1.06 0.13
CA ARG A 58 16.12 -1.13 -0.51
C ARG A 58 16.84 0.22 -0.55
N SER A 59 16.11 1.32 -0.66
CA SER A 59 16.69 2.67 -0.58
C SER A 59 17.19 3.02 0.83
N GLU A 60 16.62 2.45 1.90
CA GLU A 60 17.16 2.58 3.26
C GLU A 60 18.53 1.92 3.39
N ARG A 61 18.69 0.70 2.85
CA ARG A 61 19.95 -0.05 2.94
C ARG A 61 21.13 0.59 2.22
N LYS A 62 20.91 1.52 1.29
CA LYS A 62 21.99 2.24 0.60
C LYS A 62 22.47 3.48 1.35
N ARG A 63 21.79 3.88 2.43
CA ARG A 63 22.12 5.09 3.20
C ARG A 63 22.84 4.80 4.52
N SER A 64 23.14 3.53 4.79
CA SER A 64 23.90 3.08 5.96
C SER A 64 25.25 2.50 5.55
#